data_AF-A0A7V9ASS2-F1
#
_entry.id   AF-A0A7V9ASS2-F1
#
_cell.length_a   1.000
_cell.length_b   1.000
_cell.length_c   1.000
_cell.angle_alpha   90.00
_cell.angle_beta   90.00
_cell.angle_gamma   90.00
#
_symmetry.space_group_name_H-M   'P 1'
#
loop_
_entity.id
_entity.type
_entity.pdbx_description
1 polymer ?
#
loop_
_entity_poly.entity_id
_entity_poly.type
_entity_poly.pdbx_seq_one_letter_code
_entity_poly.pdbx_strand_id
1 'polypeptide(L)'
;MTGFQTENGLSVDGIVGPETSAALGLSDAAPAEQSAPSSGGSSSASPELEAIAQCESGGDPTAVSSDGLYRGKYQFSRETWEALGGTGDPAAAPESVQDELAGQLLAQSGTSPWPNCG
;
A
#
# COMPACT_ATOMS: atom_id res chain seq x y z
N MET A 1 7.12 -24.48 39.80
CA MET A 1 6.13 -23.42 39.50
C MET A 1 6.06 -23.35 37.98
N THR A 2 5.33 -24.31 37.44
CA THR A 2 5.15 -24.59 36.01
C THR A 2 3.71 -24.21 35.70
N GLY A 3 3.47 -23.33 34.73
CA GLY A 3 2.10 -23.02 34.28
C GLY A 3 1.76 -21.53 34.18
N PHE A 4 2.56 -20.75 33.44
CA PHE A 4 2.11 -19.44 32.96
C PHE A 4 2.77 -19.05 31.63
N GLN A 5 3.96 -19.63 31.36
CA GLN A 5 4.80 -19.25 30.23
C GLN A 5 4.50 -19.98 28.91
N THR A 6 3.56 -20.92 28.88
CA THR A 6 3.18 -21.67 27.66
C THR A 6 1.80 -21.25 27.13
N GLU A 7 0.95 -20.64 27.95
CA GLU A 7 -0.43 -20.27 27.56
C GLU A 7 -0.53 -19.00 26.72
N ASN A 8 0.55 -18.23 26.56
CA ASN A 8 0.53 -16.98 25.79
C ASN A 8 1.41 -17.01 24.53
N GLY A 9 2.07 -18.13 24.22
CA GLY A 9 2.78 -18.30 22.93
C GLY A 9 3.79 -17.21 22.58
N LEU A 10 4.46 -16.63 23.58
CA LEU A 10 5.36 -15.50 23.38
C LEU A 10 6.77 -16.00 23.04
N SER A 11 7.21 -15.75 21.81
CA SER A 11 8.65 -15.72 21.49
C SER A 11 9.26 -14.49 22.16
N VAL A 12 10.16 -14.72 23.11
CA VAL A 12 10.90 -13.69 23.84
C VAL A 12 12.13 -13.30 23.00
N ASP A 13 12.08 -12.14 22.34
CA ASP A 13 13.27 -11.58 21.64
C ASP A 13 13.51 -10.10 21.95
N GLY A 14 12.85 -9.54 22.97
CA GLY A 14 13.27 -8.24 23.52
C GLY A 14 13.15 -7.05 22.57
N ILE A 15 12.35 -7.14 21.51
CA ILE A 15 11.96 -6.01 20.66
C ILE A 15 10.55 -5.58 21.08
N VAL A 16 10.41 -4.31 21.47
CA VAL A 16 9.11 -3.71 21.76
C VAL A 16 8.27 -3.73 20.49
N GLY A 17 7.29 -4.63 20.45
CA GLY A 17 6.26 -4.64 19.43
C GLY A 17 5.28 -3.46 19.61
N PRO A 18 4.57 -3.06 18.54
CA PRO A 18 3.69 -1.88 18.55
C PRO A 18 2.56 -1.96 19.59
N GLU A 19 2.22 -3.16 20.06
CA GLU A 19 1.21 -3.40 21.10
C GLU A 19 1.62 -2.84 22.48
N THR A 20 2.92 -2.74 22.78
CA THR A 20 3.41 -2.28 24.09
C THR A 20 3.46 -0.75 24.19
N SER A 21 3.65 -0.06 23.06
CA SER A 21 3.60 1.40 22.99
C SER A 21 2.18 1.97 23.16
N ALA A 22 1.15 1.24 22.73
CA ALA A 22 -0.24 1.68 22.82
C ALA A 22 -0.76 1.77 24.26
N ALA A 23 -0.18 1.01 25.19
CA ALA A 23 -0.62 0.97 26.59
C ALA A 23 -0.11 2.14 27.45
N LEU A 24 0.86 2.93 27.00
CA LEU A 24 1.58 3.89 27.85
C LEU A 24 1.11 5.35 27.75
N GLY A 25 0.23 5.72 26.82
CA GLY A 25 -0.53 6.98 26.89
C GLY A 25 0.29 8.29 27.01
N LEU A 26 1.54 8.33 26.51
CA LEU A 26 2.30 9.58 26.41
C LEU A 26 1.86 10.35 25.16
N SER A 27 0.90 11.26 25.35
CA SER A 27 0.45 12.19 24.32
C SER A 27 1.35 13.43 24.34
N ASP A 28 2.19 13.64 23.32
CA ASP A 28 2.54 15.00 22.88
C ASP A 28 3.12 15.04 21.45
N ALA A 29 2.63 16.03 20.68
CA ALA A 29 3.07 16.51 19.37
C ALA A 29 2.71 15.71 18.09
N ALA A 30 1.68 16.20 17.38
CA ALA A 30 1.51 16.01 15.95
C ALA A 30 2.68 16.68 15.18
N PRO A 31 3.05 16.16 13.99
CA PRO A 31 2.27 16.49 12.80
C PRO A 31 1.63 15.26 12.16
N ALA A 32 0.68 15.53 11.27
CA ALA A 32 -0.08 14.56 10.49
C ALA A 32 0.76 13.39 9.97
N GLU A 33 0.27 12.18 10.21
CA GLU A 33 0.34 10.96 9.38
C GLU A 33 -0.50 9.91 10.13
N GLN A 34 -1.76 10.25 10.41
CA GLN A 34 -2.76 9.25 10.75
C GLN A 34 -3.23 8.62 9.44
N SER A 35 -2.39 7.78 8.85
CA SER A 35 -2.91 6.77 7.95
C SER A 35 -3.54 5.71 8.83
N ALA A 36 -4.82 5.93 9.11
CA ALA A 36 -5.71 4.93 9.68
C ALA A 36 -5.49 3.58 8.97
N PRO A 37 -5.73 2.43 9.62
CA PRO A 37 -6.02 1.23 8.87
C PRO A 37 -7.36 1.48 8.14
N SER A 38 -7.28 2.06 6.94
CA SER A 38 -8.39 2.10 6.02
C SER A 38 -8.70 0.66 5.67
N SER A 39 -9.66 0.13 6.42
CA SER A 39 -10.24 -1.17 6.20
C SER A 39 -10.74 -1.22 4.76
N GLY A 40 -10.09 -2.10 3.99
CA GLY A 40 -10.58 -2.71 2.76
C GLY A 40 -11.63 -1.92 1.99
N GLY A 41 -11.17 -1.02 1.12
CA GLY A 41 -11.78 -1.00 -0.20
C GLY A 41 -11.54 -2.39 -0.77
N SER A 42 -12.59 -3.16 -1.02
CA SER A 42 -12.47 -4.33 -1.89
C SER A 42 -12.15 -3.81 -3.27
N SER A 43 -10.88 -3.44 -3.50
CA SER A 43 -10.37 -3.27 -4.84
C SER A 43 -10.69 -4.59 -5.53
N SER A 44 -11.29 -4.55 -6.72
CA SER A 44 -11.38 -5.77 -7.53
C SER A 44 -9.99 -6.21 -8.05
N ALA A 45 -8.93 -5.57 -7.54
CA ALA A 45 -7.55 -5.88 -7.80
C ALA A 45 -7.17 -7.23 -7.20
N SER A 46 -6.30 -7.94 -7.90
CA SER A 46 -5.76 -9.21 -7.41
C SER A 46 -4.92 -9.00 -6.15
N PRO A 47 -4.74 -10.00 -5.27
CA PRO A 47 -3.88 -9.87 -4.08
C PRO A 47 -2.46 -9.40 -4.43
N GLU A 48 -1.94 -9.77 -5.61
CA GLU A 48 -0.67 -9.28 -6.15
C GLU A 48 -0.68 -7.76 -6.38
N LEU A 49 -1.74 -7.25 -7.02
CA LEU A 49 -1.91 -5.81 -7.22
C LEU A 49 -2.08 -5.07 -5.91
N GLU A 50 -2.77 -5.67 -4.95
CA GLU A 50 -2.95 -5.06 -3.64
C GLU A 50 -1.60 -4.94 -2.91
N ALA A 51 -0.74 -5.97 -3.00
CA ALA A 51 0.62 -5.92 -2.48
C ALA A 51 1.49 -4.85 -3.19
N ILE A 52 1.41 -4.78 -4.52
CA ILE A 52 2.10 -3.76 -5.32
C ILE A 52 1.63 -2.36 -4.91
N ALA A 53 0.33 -2.12 -4.84
CA ALA A 53 -0.24 -0.83 -4.47
C ALA A 53 0.21 -0.37 -3.07
N GLN A 54 0.21 -1.30 -2.10
CA GLN A 54 0.68 -1.03 -0.75
C GLN A 54 2.18 -0.70 -0.72
N CYS A 55 2.99 -1.37 -1.53
CA CYS A 55 4.43 -1.10 -1.62
C CYS A 55 4.74 0.22 -2.36
N GLU A 56 4.01 0.52 -3.43
CA GLU A 56 4.25 1.67 -4.30
C GLU A 56 3.75 3.00 -3.70
N SER A 57 2.55 3.01 -3.11
CA SER A 57 1.96 4.24 -2.56
C SER A 57 1.32 4.10 -1.18
N GLY A 58 1.35 2.90 -0.56
CA GLY A 58 0.52 2.62 0.61
C GLY A 58 -0.95 2.39 0.28
N GLY A 59 -1.29 2.25 -1.01
CA GLY A 59 -2.67 2.12 -1.48
C GLY A 59 -3.37 3.46 -1.75
N ASP A 60 -2.65 4.58 -1.72
CA ASP A 60 -3.20 5.91 -2.01
C ASP A 60 -3.43 6.14 -3.51
N PRO A 61 -4.69 6.29 -3.98
CA PRO A 61 -5.01 6.48 -5.40
C PRO A 61 -4.67 7.88 -5.93
N THR A 62 -4.35 8.81 -5.05
CA THR A 62 -3.97 10.19 -5.40
C THR A 62 -2.48 10.45 -5.22
N ALA A 63 -1.70 9.42 -4.90
CA ALA A 63 -0.27 9.54 -4.68
C ALA A 63 0.44 10.12 -5.91
N VAL A 64 1.42 10.97 -5.68
CA VAL A 64 2.27 11.53 -6.73
C VAL A 64 3.70 11.47 -6.22
N SER A 65 4.59 10.85 -6.98
CA SER A 65 6.01 10.81 -6.67
C SER A 65 6.60 12.23 -6.58
N SER A 66 7.66 12.41 -5.79
CA SER A 66 8.34 13.69 -5.58
C SER A 66 8.74 14.39 -6.89
N ASP A 67 9.15 13.61 -7.90
CA ASP A 67 9.52 14.11 -9.23
C ASP A 67 8.30 14.36 -10.14
N GLY A 68 7.11 14.00 -9.68
CA GLY A 68 5.86 14.10 -10.40
C GLY A 68 5.76 13.17 -11.61
N LEU A 69 6.69 12.24 -11.82
CA LEU A 69 6.71 11.35 -12.99
C LEU A 69 5.69 10.21 -12.85
N TYR A 70 5.59 9.66 -11.65
CA TYR A 70 4.75 8.53 -11.29
C TYR A 70 3.57 8.98 -10.42
N ARG A 71 2.38 8.45 -10.70
CA ARG A 71 1.12 8.96 -10.17
C ARG A 71 0.12 7.83 -9.93
N GLY A 72 -0.75 8.02 -8.95
CA GLY A 72 -1.81 7.10 -8.56
C GLY A 72 -1.32 5.95 -7.66
N LYS A 73 -2.26 5.06 -7.35
CA LYS A 73 -2.11 3.88 -6.47
C LYS A 73 -0.95 2.97 -6.87
N TYR A 74 -0.71 2.87 -8.17
CA TYR A 74 0.29 1.99 -8.77
C TYR A 74 1.48 2.74 -9.35
N GLN A 75 1.61 4.04 -9.04
CA GLN A 75 2.72 4.87 -9.50
C GLN A 75 2.91 4.77 -11.02
N PHE A 76 1.84 4.93 -11.78
CA PHE A 76 1.88 4.91 -13.24
C PHE A 76 2.63 6.12 -13.80
N SER A 77 3.47 5.88 -14.80
CA SER A 77 3.90 6.94 -15.71
C SER A 77 2.75 7.30 -16.67
N ARG A 78 2.73 8.53 -17.16
CA ARG A 78 1.72 8.96 -18.15
C ARG A 78 1.81 8.16 -19.45
N GLU A 79 3.04 7.86 -19.89
CA GLU A 79 3.26 7.06 -21.10
C GLU A 79 2.64 5.67 -20.99
N THR A 80 2.84 4.98 -19.87
CA THR A 80 2.25 3.65 -19.63
C THR A 80 0.73 3.75 -19.48
N TRP A 81 0.24 4.76 -18.77
CA TRP A 81 -1.20 5.00 -18.61
C TRP A 81 -1.90 5.17 -19.96
N GLU A 82 -1.35 6.03 -20.82
CA GLU A 82 -1.86 6.28 -22.17
C GLU A 82 -1.73 5.03 -23.06
N ALA A 83 -0.64 4.27 -22.93
CA ALA A 83 -0.45 3.01 -23.67
C ALA A 83 -1.48 1.93 -23.31
N LEU A 84 -1.98 1.92 -22.07
CA LEU A 84 -3.05 1.03 -21.61
C LEU A 84 -4.45 1.54 -21.99
N GLY A 85 -4.56 2.73 -22.59
CA GLY A 85 -5.84 3.36 -22.95
C GLY A 85 -6.41 4.26 -21.85
N GLY A 86 -5.66 4.49 -20.77
CA GLY A 86 -5.98 5.49 -19.78
C GLY A 86 -5.93 6.91 -20.36
N THR A 87 -6.88 7.75 -19.97
CA THR A 87 -6.93 9.16 -20.41
C THR A 87 -6.73 10.08 -19.22
N GLY A 88 -6.08 11.22 -19.42
CA GLY A 88 -5.87 12.21 -18.36
C GLY A 88 -4.76 11.82 -17.39
N ASP A 89 -4.92 12.21 -16.12
CA ASP A 89 -3.91 11.99 -15.08
C ASP A 89 -4.23 10.73 -14.25
N PRO A 90 -3.28 9.81 -14.04
CA PRO A 90 -3.51 8.58 -13.26
C PRO A 90 -3.97 8.86 -11.83
N ALA A 91 -3.41 9.87 -11.16
CA ALA A 91 -3.77 10.22 -9.78
C ALA A 91 -5.13 10.94 -9.69
N ALA A 92 -5.63 11.49 -10.81
CA ALA A 92 -6.97 12.06 -10.89
C ALA A 92 -8.02 11.03 -11.36
N ALA A 93 -7.59 9.88 -11.87
CA ALA A 93 -8.49 8.82 -12.30
C ALA A 93 -9.11 8.10 -11.09
N PRO A 94 -10.36 7.62 -11.20
CA PRO A 94 -10.97 6.85 -10.13
C PRO A 94 -10.18 5.57 -9.87
N GLU A 95 -10.08 5.17 -8.60
CA GLU A 95 -9.29 3.99 -8.16
C GLU A 95 -9.64 2.73 -8.97
N SER A 96 -10.92 2.48 -9.22
CA SER A 96 -11.35 1.31 -10.01
C SER A 96 -10.78 1.28 -11.42
N VAL A 97 -10.51 2.43 -12.05
CA VAL A 97 -9.87 2.50 -13.38
C VAL A 97 -8.37 2.26 -13.25
N GLN A 98 -7.76 2.72 -12.15
CA GLN A 98 -6.35 2.43 -11.86
C GLN A 98 -6.14 0.93 -11.64
N ASP A 99 -7.02 0.28 -10.86
CA ASP A 99 -6.99 -1.16 -10.62
C ASP A 99 -7.20 -1.96 -11.91
N GLU A 100 -8.14 -1.54 -12.77
CA GLU A 100 -8.42 -2.19 -14.05
C GLU A 100 -7.19 -2.15 -14.97
N LEU A 101 -6.60 -0.97 -15.16
CA LEU A 101 -5.43 -0.81 -16.02
C LEU A 101 -4.19 -1.47 -15.41
N ALA A 102 -4.05 -1.49 -14.08
CA ALA A 102 -3.00 -2.24 -13.40
C ALA A 102 -3.16 -3.75 -13.59
N GLY A 103 -4.39 -4.26 -13.53
CA GLY A 103 -4.69 -5.65 -13.87
C GLY A 103 -4.36 -6.00 -15.32
N GLN A 104 -4.68 -5.10 -16.26
CA GLN A 104 -4.30 -5.29 -17.66
C GLN A 104 -2.78 -5.28 -17.85
N LEU A 105 -2.06 -4.38 -17.19
CA LEU A 105 -0.60 -4.30 -17.28
C LEU A 105 0.05 -5.53 -16.66
N LEU A 106 -0.43 -5.96 -15.48
CA LEU A 106 0.04 -7.16 -14.80
C LEU A 106 -0.19 -8.41 -15.65
N ALA A 107 -1.35 -8.52 -16.31
CA ALA A 107 -1.63 -9.63 -17.22
C ALA A 107 -0.75 -9.64 -18.47
N GLN A 108 -0.32 -8.46 -18.97
CA GLN A 108 0.49 -8.33 -20.18
C GLN A 108 2.00 -8.45 -19.92
N SER A 109 2.49 -7.81 -18.86
CA SER A 109 3.92 -7.62 -18.59
C SER A 109 4.38 -8.23 -17.26
N GLY A 110 3.47 -8.84 -16.49
CA GLY A 110 3.75 -9.27 -15.14
C GLY A 110 4.11 -8.08 -14.25
N THR A 111 4.99 -8.33 -13.27
CA THR A 111 5.46 -7.32 -12.32
C THR A 111 6.68 -6.54 -12.80
N SER A 112 7.09 -6.73 -14.07
CA SER A 112 8.20 -5.98 -14.69
C SER A 112 8.12 -4.45 -14.56
N PRO A 113 6.95 -3.78 -14.61
CA PRO A 113 6.87 -2.33 -14.42
C PRO A 113 7.00 -1.90 -12.95
N TRP A 114 6.89 -2.84 -12.00
CA TRP A 114 7.04 -2.62 -10.56
C TRP A 114 8.21 -3.44 -9.99
N PRO A 115 9.47 -3.18 -10.42
CA PRO A 115 10.62 -4.04 -10.12
C PRO A 115 10.99 -4.10 -8.63
N ASN A 116 10.52 -3.17 -7.81
CA ASN A 116 10.78 -3.14 -6.37
C ASN A 116 9.63 -3.72 -5.53
N CYS A 117 8.45 -3.90 -6.13
CA CYS A 117 7.20 -4.09 -5.42
C CYS A 117 6.35 -5.27 -5.91
N GLY A 118 6.81 -6.04 -6.91
CA GLY A 118 6.16 -7.28 -7.35
C GLY A 118 7.14 -8.41 -7.63
#